data_AF-A0AAV3UC43-F1
#
_entry.id   AF-A0AAV3UC43-F1
#
_cell.length_a   1.000
_cell.length_b   1.000
_cell.length_c   1.000
_cell.angle_alpha   90.00
_cell.angle_beta   90.00
_cell.angle_gamma   90.00
#
_symmetry.space_group_name_H-M   'P 1'
#
loop_
_entity.id
_entity.type
_entity.pdbx_description
1 polymer ?
#
loop_
_entity_poly.entity_id
_entity_poly.type
_entity_poly.pdbx_seq_one_letter_code
_entity_poly.pdbx_strand_id
1 'polypeptide(L)'
;MDTDEIDAKRRDENDPLAHLRDRFHIPNDELYMDGNSLGPFSTDANRALSNAVDEWRERGIRGWTDADPEWFHYGERLGDRLAPQDTRV
;
A
#
# COMPACT_ATOMS: atom_id res chain seq x y z
N MET A 1 30.09 7.11 -8.09
CA MET A 1 28.83 7.71 -7.58
C MET A 1 29.24 8.96 -6.88
N ASP A 2 28.66 10.10 -7.25
CA ASP A 2 28.89 11.33 -6.49
C ASP A 2 28.13 11.20 -5.16
N THR A 3 28.71 11.69 -4.07
CA THR A 3 28.19 11.49 -2.70
C THR A 3 27.79 12.81 -2.05
N ASP A 4 27.74 13.89 -2.83
CA ASP A 4 27.34 15.20 -2.33
C ASP A 4 25.80 15.34 -2.24
N GLU A 5 25.37 16.37 -1.50
CA GLU A 5 23.96 16.68 -1.28
C GLU A 5 23.24 17.06 -2.59
N ILE A 6 23.96 17.60 -3.57
CA ILE A 6 23.40 18.04 -4.85
C ILE A 6 23.00 16.82 -5.69
N ASP A 7 23.85 15.80 -5.75
CA ASP A 7 23.55 14.54 -6.44
C ASP A 7 22.37 13.83 -5.80
N ALA A 8 22.28 13.82 -4.47
CA ALA A 8 21.14 13.25 -3.75
C ALA A 8 19.82 13.97 -4.11
N LYS A 9 19.76 15.30 -4.02
CA LYS A 9 18.57 16.08 -4.40
C LYS A 9 18.17 15.87 -5.85
N ARG A 10 19.15 15.84 -6.76
CA ARG A 10 18.90 15.58 -8.18
C ARG A 10 18.30 14.18 -8.39
N ARG A 11 18.71 13.17 -7.63
CA ARG A 11 18.11 11.83 -7.72
C ARG A 11 16.67 11.83 -7.22
N ASP A 12 16.40 12.51 -6.10
CA ASP A 12 15.04 12.66 -5.57
C ASP A 12 14.11 13.35 -6.57
N GLU A 13 14.58 14.44 -7.21
CA GLU A 13 13.81 15.17 -8.24
C GLU A 13 13.50 14.33 -9.49
N ASN A 14 14.37 13.37 -9.83
CA ASN A 14 14.21 12.52 -11.00
C ASN A 14 13.62 11.14 -10.68
N ASP A 15 13.23 10.88 -9.43
CA ASP A 15 12.63 9.60 -9.05
C ASP A 15 11.18 9.50 -9.55
N PRO A 16 10.87 8.61 -10.52
CA PRO A 16 9.50 8.44 -10.99
C PRO A 16 8.53 7.94 -9.91
N LEU A 17 9.05 7.42 -8.79
CA LEU A 17 8.27 6.90 -7.67
C LEU A 17 8.10 7.90 -6.52
N ALA A 18 8.65 9.12 -6.62
CA ALA A 18 8.61 10.11 -5.54
C ALA A 18 7.19 10.37 -5.01
N HIS A 19 6.20 10.37 -5.89
CA HIS A 19 4.77 10.55 -5.57
C HIS A 19 4.20 9.46 -4.64
N LEU A 20 4.82 8.28 -4.56
CA LEU A 20 4.39 7.22 -3.65
C LEU A 20 4.67 7.56 -2.19
N ARG A 21 5.65 8.44 -1.91
CA ARG A 21 5.98 8.91 -0.56
C ARG A 21 4.74 9.47 0.15
N ASP A 22 3.92 10.23 -0.57
CA ASP A 22 2.73 10.91 -0.02
C ASP A 22 1.62 9.94 0.42
N ARG A 23 1.73 8.66 0.06
CA ARG A 23 0.78 7.61 0.47
C ARG A 23 1.09 7.01 1.84
N PHE A 24 2.21 7.40 2.47
CA PHE A 24 2.66 6.88 3.74
C PHE A 24 2.80 7.99 4.79
N HIS A 25 2.38 7.68 6.01
CA HIS A 25 2.56 8.56 7.16
C HIS A 25 3.82 8.14 7.93
N ILE A 26 4.77 9.07 8.04
CA ILE A 26 6.00 8.92 8.82
C ILE A 26 5.90 9.86 10.02
N PRO A 27 5.96 9.35 11.26
CA PRO A 27 5.91 10.18 12.46
C PRO A 27 7.09 11.16 12.53
N ASN A 28 6.83 12.37 13.03
CA ASN A 28 7.82 13.38 13.44
C ASN A 28 8.88 13.76 12.40
N ASP A 29 8.60 13.59 11.10
CA ASP A 29 9.58 13.81 10.02
C ASP A 29 10.90 13.04 10.21
N GLU A 30 10.83 11.86 10.86
CA GLU A 30 11.99 11.02 11.11
C GLU A 30 12.51 10.34 9.83
N LEU A 31 13.82 10.06 9.81
CA LEU A 31 14.42 9.18 8.79
C LEU A 31 14.07 7.71 9.13
N TYR A 32 12.91 7.26 8.68
CA TYR A 32 12.40 5.93 8.96
C TYR A 32 13.08 4.85 8.10
N MET A 33 14.07 4.16 8.66
CA MET A 33 14.90 3.18 7.96
C MET A 33 14.70 1.71 8.42
N ASP A 34 13.65 1.41 9.19
CA ASP A 34 13.33 0.04 9.67
C ASP A 34 12.05 -0.53 9.03
N GLY A 35 11.74 -0.09 7.80
CA GLY A 35 10.57 -0.52 7.03
C GLY A 35 10.57 -2.01 6.67
N ASN A 36 11.72 -2.67 6.76
CA ASN A 36 11.87 -4.12 6.61
C ASN A 36 11.27 -4.92 7.77
N SER A 37 11.17 -4.32 8.96
CA SER A 37 10.59 -4.94 10.15
C SER A 37 9.09 -4.62 10.21
N LEU A 38 8.76 -3.33 10.18
CA LEU A 38 7.39 -2.84 10.14
C LEU A 38 7.30 -1.68 9.15
N GLY A 39 6.43 -1.80 8.15
CA GLY A 39 6.22 -0.73 7.18
C GLY A 39 5.56 0.51 7.83
N PRO A 40 5.82 1.72 7.29
CA PRO A 40 5.11 2.92 7.72
C PRO A 40 3.61 2.82 7.42
N PHE A 41 2.82 3.60 8.15
CA PHE A 41 1.37 3.56 8.02
C PHE A 41 0.91 4.01 6.62
N SER A 42 0.15 3.16 5.92
CA SER A 42 -0.34 3.45 4.57
C SER A 42 -1.75 4.03 4.58
N THR A 43 -1.93 5.15 3.90
CA THR A 43 -3.25 5.78 3.68
C THR A 43 -4.23 4.84 2.98
N ASP A 44 -3.74 3.99 2.07
CA ASP A 44 -4.60 3.06 1.34
C ASP A 44 -4.99 1.85 2.18
N ALA A 45 -4.07 1.35 3.00
CA ALA A 45 -4.38 0.28 3.95
C ALA A 45 -5.45 0.75 4.97
N ASN A 46 -5.33 1.99 5.46
CA ASN A 46 -6.33 2.59 6.33
C ASN A 46 -7.71 2.65 5.66
N ARG A 47 -7.76 3.15 4.41
CA ARG A 47 -9.02 3.25 3.65
C ARG A 47 -9.65 1.88 3.43
N ALA A 48 -8.86 0.87 3.08
CA ALA A 48 -9.36 -0.50 2.91
C ALA A 48 -9.95 -1.06 4.20
N LEU A 49 -9.30 -0.82 5.35
CA LEU A 49 -9.79 -1.25 6.65
C LEU A 49 -11.09 -0.53 7.03
N SER A 50 -11.15 0.80 6.87
CA SER A 50 -12.38 1.58 7.13
C SER A 50 -13.55 1.07 6.30
N ASN A 51 -13.34 0.85 5.00
CA ASN A 51 -14.36 0.31 4.12
C ASN A 51 -14.87 -1.05 4.60
N ALA A 52 -13.98 -1.98 4.95
CA ALA A 52 -14.38 -3.30 5.43
C ALA A 52 -15.22 -3.24 6.73
N VAL A 53 -14.88 -2.31 7.62
CA VAL A 53 -15.66 -2.07 8.86
C VAL A 53 -17.05 -1.52 8.54
N ASP A 54 -17.14 -0.55 7.62
CA ASP A 54 -18.41 0.05 7.23
C ASP A 54 -19.31 -0.97 6.53
N GLU A 55 -18.77 -1.76 5.61
CA GLU A 55 -19.50 -2.84 4.94
C GLU A 55 -19.98 -3.90 5.91
N TRP A 56 -19.18 -4.25 6.91
CA TRP A 56 -19.62 -5.19 7.94
C TRP A 56 -20.79 -4.65 8.76
N ARG A 57 -20.69 -3.39 9.18
CA ARG A 57 -21.77 -2.71 9.91
C ARG A 57 -23.07 -2.70 9.11
N GLU A 58 -23.00 -2.43 7.81
CA GLU A 58 -24.18 -2.27 6.95
C GLU A 58 -24.77 -3.61 6.45
N ARG A 59 -23.91 -4.57 6.10
CA ARG A 59 -24.31 -5.78 5.37
C ARG A 59 -24.38 -7.02 6.26
N GLY A 60 -23.66 -7.04 7.39
CA GLY A 60 -23.56 -8.22 8.25
C GLY A 60 -23.10 -9.45 7.46
N ILE A 61 -23.83 -10.57 7.60
CA ILE A 61 -23.51 -11.82 6.89
C ILE A 61 -23.50 -11.67 5.36
N ARG A 62 -24.24 -10.70 4.81
CA ARG A 62 -24.26 -10.47 3.36
C ARG A 62 -22.95 -9.90 2.83
N GLY A 63 -22.04 -9.41 3.68
CA GLY A 63 -20.71 -8.97 3.24
C GLY A 63 -19.91 -10.07 2.53
N TRP A 64 -20.19 -11.34 2.80
CA TRP A 64 -19.58 -12.46 2.07
C TRP A 64 -19.84 -12.40 0.56
N THR A 65 -21.03 -11.98 0.13
CA THR A 65 -21.48 -12.00 -1.27
C THR A 65 -21.79 -10.63 -1.85
N ASP A 66 -21.93 -9.59 -1.01
CA ASP A 66 -22.45 -8.29 -1.44
C ASP A 66 -21.48 -7.13 -1.13
N ALA A 67 -20.34 -7.38 -0.49
CA ALA A 67 -19.29 -6.38 -0.29
C ALA A 67 -18.55 -6.06 -1.60
N ASP A 68 -17.78 -4.97 -1.63
CA ASP A 68 -16.89 -4.62 -2.75
C ASP A 68 -15.43 -4.49 -2.30
N PRO A 69 -14.59 -5.49 -2.60
CA PRO A 69 -14.96 -6.78 -3.19
C PRO A 69 -15.71 -7.72 -2.24
N GLU A 70 -16.42 -8.67 -2.85
CA GLU A 70 -17.04 -9.80 -2.15
C GLU A 70 -15.98 -10.52 -1.31
N TRP A 71 -16.24 -10.68 -0.01
CA TRP A 71 -15.24 -11.27 0.89
C TRP A 71 -15.00 -12.75 0.61
N PHE A 72 -15.98 -13.45 0.04
CA PHE A 72 -15.87 -14.88 -0.29
C PHE A 72 -14.69 -15.18 -1.22
N HIS A 73 -14.44 -14.31 -2.21
CA HIS A 73 -13.37 -14.46 -3.19
C HIS A 73 -12.13 -13.61 -2.87
N TYR A 74 -12.12 -12.89 -1.75
CA TYR A 74 -11.05 -11.92 -1.48
C TYR A 74 -9.68 -12.57 -1.31
N GLY A 75 -9.62 -13.75 -0.70
CA GLY A 75 -8.37 -14.52 -0.56
C GLY A 75 -7.76 -14.93 -1.91
N GLU A 76 -8.60 -15.41 -2.84
CA GLU A 76 -8.19 -15.77 -4.21
C GLU A 76 -7.70 -14.53 -4.96
N ARG A 77 -8.46 -13.43 -4.89
CA ARG A 77 -8.08 -12.15 -5.49
C ARG A 77 -6.74 -11.62 -4.96
N LEU A 78 -6.46 -11.76 -3.67
CA LEU A 78 -5.16 -11.40 -3.10
C LEU A 78 -4.05 -12.32 -3.60
N GLY A 79 -4.31 -13.63 -3.66
CA GLY A 79 -3.40 -14.61 -4.24
C GLY A 79 -2.98 -14.23 -5.66
N ASP A 80 -3.94 -13.94 -6.53
CA ASP A 80 -3.68 -13.56 -7.93
C ASP A 80 -2.85 -12.28 -8.05
N ARG A 81 -3.07 -11.31 -7.17
CA ARG A 81 -2.31 -10.04 -7.16
C ARG A 81 -0.89 -10.19 -6.64
N LEU A 82 -0.67 -11.12 -5.71
CA LEU A 82 0.64 -11.38 -5.10
C LEU A 82 1.44 -12.43 -5.87
N ALA A 83 0.79 -13.20 -6.73
CA ALA A 83 1.44 -14.17 -7.59
C ALA A 83 2.45 -13.47 -8.51
N PRO A 84 3.62 -14.09 -8.78
CA PRO A 84 4.53 -13.61 -9.80
C PRO A 84 3.79 -13.52 -11.12
N GLN A 85 3.81 -12.35 -11.77
CA GLN A 85 3.33 -12.22 -13.13
C GLN A 85 4.29 -13.05 -14.01
N ASP A 86 3.79 -14.11 -14.66
CA ASP A 86 4.58 -14.87 -15.63
C ASP A 86 4.95 -13.91 -16.77
N THR A 87 6.18 -13.41 -16.74
CA THR A 87 6.70 -12.41 -17.68
C THR A 87 7.17 -13.07 -18.98
N ARG A 88 6.79 -14.33 -19.21
CA ARG A 88 7.01 -15.03 -20.48
C ARG A 88 5.94 -14.64 -21.50
N VAL A 89 6.08 -13.44 -22.06
CA VAL A 89 5.58 -13.10 -23.40
C VAL A 89 6.71 -12.42 -24.15
#